data_AF-A0A433LGC7-F1
#
_entry.id   AF-A0A433LGC7-F1
#
_cell.length_a   1.000
_cell.length_b   1.000
_cell.length_c   1.000
_cell.angle_alpha   90.00
_cell.angle_beta   90.00
_cell.angle_gamma   90.00
#
_symmetry.space_group_name_H-M   'P 1'
#
loop_
_entity.id
_entity.type
_entity.pdbx_description
1 polymer ?
#
loop_
_entity_poly.entity_id
_entity_poly.type
_entity_poly.pdbx_seq_one_letter_code
_entity_poly.pdbx_strand_id
1 'polypeptide(L)'
;MCKLFIHANPELWSSATHSLRIDGMVTSVRMEHYFWHILEEIATRDGMNTAQLITRLYHESIDAGHDLGNFTSFLRVCALRYQALQLTGDIPTQHGVPIATLDAEGILARESRPKRNQMH
;
A
#
# COMPACT_ATOMS: atom_id res chain seq x y z
N MET A 1 28.29 2.07 2.48
CA MET A 1 26.92 1.50 2.37
C MET A 1 26.61 0.70 3.63
N CYS A 2 25.36 0.32 3.87
CA CYS A 2 24.90 -0.59 4.94
C CYS A 2 24.51 -0.01 6.31
N LYS A 3 25.07 1.09 6.84
CA LYS A 3 24.60 1.60 8.17
C LYS A 3 23.12 2.02 8.17
N LEU A 4 22.65 2.66 7.10
CA LEU A 4 21.27 3.11 6.96
C LEU A 4 20.25 1.95 7.03
N PHE A 5 20.61 0.79 6.50
CA PHE A 5 19.71 -0.37 6.46
C PHE A 5 19.93 -1.33 7.63
N ILE A 6 21.18 -1.54 8.08
CA ILE A 6 21.52 -2.52 9.13
C ILE A 6 21.23 -1.97 10.54
N HIS A 7 21.31 -0.65 10.74
CA HIS A 7 20.97 -0.02 12.02
C HIS A 7 19.55 0.58 12.03
N ALA A 8 18.72 0.26 11.04
CA ALA A 8 17.30 0.62 11.11
C ALA A 8 16.63 -0.14 12.26
N ASN A 9 15.50 0.37 12.73
CA ASN A 9 14.77 -0.24 13.85
C ASN A 9 14.37 -1.70 13.49
N PRO A 10 14.80 -2.73 14.25
CA PRO A 10 14.47 -4.13 14.02
C PRO A 10 12.97 -4.41 13.86
N GLU A 11 12.13 -3.63 14.56
CA GLU A 11 10.67 -3.76 14.49
C GLU A 11 10.12 -3.60 13.07
N LEU A 12 10.80 -2.84 12.20
CA LEU A 12 10.36 -2.66 10.81
C LEU A 12 10.22 -3.98 10.04
N TRP A 13 11.06 -4.97 10.36
CA TRP A 13 11.05 -6.30 9.72
C TRP A 13 10.32 -7.37 10.53
N SER A 14 9.96 -7.08 11.79
CA SER A 14 9.15 -7.98 12.61
C SER A 14 7.80 -8.21 11.94
N SER A 15 7.36 -9.47 11.86
CA SER A 15 6.08 -9.82 11.23
C SER A 15 4.96 -9.88 12.27
N ALA A 16 3.87 -9.17 11.99
CA ALA A 16 2.61 -9.28 12.73
C ALA A 16 1.57 -10.05 11.89
N THR A 17 0.74 -10.85 12.57
CA THR A 17 -0.38 -11.59 11.95
C THR A 17 -1.69 -11.06 12.50
N HIS A 18 -2.54 -10.52 11.63
CA HIS A 18 -3.85 -10.01 11.99
C HIS A 18 -4.94 -10.88 11.34
N SER A 19 -5.94 -11.24 12.13
CA SER A 19 -7.14 -11.92 11.66
C SER A 19 -8.18 -10.90 11.25
N LEU A 20 -8.50 -10.85 9.95
CA LEU A 20 -9.50 -9.95 9.39
C LEU A 20 -10.77 -10.74 9.08
N ARG A 21 -11.94 -10.12 9.25
CA ARG A 21 -13.21 -10.68 8.81
C ARG A 21 -13.62 -10.00 7.52
N ILE A 22 -13.67 -10.77 6.45
CA ILE A 22 -14.05 -10.30 5.11
C ILE A 22 -15.17 -11.23 4.63
N ASP A 23 -16.35 -10.66 4.33
CA ASP A 23 -17.56 -11.40 3.95
C ASP A 23 -17.92 -12.57 4.88
N GLY A 24 -17.69 -12.39 6.19
CA GLY A 24 -17.95 -13.41 7.21
C GLY A 24 -16.87 -14.51 7.31
N MET A 25 -15.91 -14.56 6.40
CA MET A 25 -14.75 -15.44 6.45
C MET A 25 -13.61 -14.80 7.24
N VAL A 26 -12.92 -15.59 8.06
CA VAL A 26 -11.72 -15.13 8.78
C VAL A 26 -10.51 -15.37 7.88
N THR A 27 -9.90 -14.27 7.43
CA THR A 27 -8.67 -14.27 6.63
C THR A 27 -7.50 -13.82 7.50
N SER A 28 -6.51 -14.69 7.67
CA SER A 28 -5.28 -14.38 8.40
C SER A 28 -4.26 -13.74 7.46
N VAL A 29 -3.88 -12.49 7.74
CA VAL A 29 -2.88 -11.74 6.96
C VAL A 29 -1.63 -11.56 7.81
N ARG A 30 -0.46 -11.95 7.27
CA ARG A 30 0.85 -11.82 7.94
C ARG A 30 1.82 -11.01 7.10
N MET A 31 2.27 -9.88 7.64
CA MET A 31 3.30 -9.04 7.04
C MET A 31 4.06 -8.23 8.09
N GLU A 32 5.13 -7.62 7.63
CA GLU A 32 6.06 -6.82 8.41
C GLU A 32 5.39 -5.56 8.97
N HIS A 33 5.77 -5.12 10.18
CA HIS A 33 5.18 -3.94 10.84
C HIS A 33 5.24 -2.70 9.96
N TYR A 34 6.32 -2.53 9.19
CA TYR A 34 6.42 -1.38 8.30
C TYR A 34 5.26 -1.31 7.30
N PHE A 35 4.85 -2.44 6.71
CA PHE A 35 3.70 -2.46 5.80
C PHE A 35 2.39 -2.18 6.54
N TRP A 36 2.22 -2.69 7.75
CA TRP A 36 1.05 -2.38 8.58
C TRP A 36 0.92 -0.87 8.85
N HIS A 37 2.03 -0.21 9.20
CA HIS A 37 2.04 1.24 9.45
C HIS A 37 1.69 2.06 8.20
N ILE A 38 2.22 1.68 7.03
CA ILE A 38 1.87 2.36 5.79
C ILE A 38 0.39 2.17 5.43
N LEU A 39 -0.16 0.97 5.62
CA LEU A 39 -1.60 0.73 5.37
C LEU A 39 -2.49 1.49 6.35
N GLU A 40 -2.08 1.61 7.62
CA GLU A 40 -2.77 2.41 8.62
C GLU A 40 -2.78 3.90 8.25
N GLU A 41 -1.66 4.42 7.76
CA GLU A 41 -1.57 5.79 7.24
C GLU A 41 -2.55 6.01 6.07
N ILE A 42 -2.52 5.12 5.07
CA ILE A 42 -3.42 5.19 3.91
C ILE A 42 -4.88 5.19 4.37
N ALA A 43 -5.23 4.28 5.28
CA ALA A 43 -6.59 4.17 5.81
C ALA A 43 -7.02 5.46 6.50
N THR A 44 -6.16 5.99 7.38
CA THR A 44 -6.45 7.19 8.18
C THR A 44 -6.67 8.42 7.30
N ARG A 45 -5.93 8.56 6.18
CA ARG A 45 -6.11 9.67 5.24
C ARG A 45 -7.50 9.72 4.62
N ASP A 46 -8.13 8.56 4.46
CA ASP A 46 -9.50 8.45 3.93
C ASP A 46 -10.55 8.27 5.03
N GLY A 47 -10.19 8.50 6.30
CA GLY A 47 -11.10 8.36 7.44
C GLY A 47 -11.52 6.91 7.73
N MET A 48 -10.73 5.93 7.27
CA MET A 48 -10.91 4.50 7.52
C MET A 48 -9.93 3.98 8.56
N ASN A 49 -10.27 2.86 9.20
CA ASN A 49 -9.27 2.05 9.89
C ASN A 49 -8.64 1.01 8.94
N THR A 50 -7.51 0.42 9.34
CA THR A 50 -6.75 -0.53 8.52
C THR A 50 -7.58 -1.74 8.07
N ALA A 51 -8.47 -2.25 8.90
CA ALA A 51 -9.32 -3.38 8.53
C ALA A 51 -10.36 -3.01 7.46
N GLN A 52 -10.94 -1.80 7.54
CA GLN A 52 -11.86 -1.27 6.51
C GLN A 52 -11.14 -1.07 5.18
N LEU A 53 -9.94 -0.48 5.19
CA LEU A 53 -9.12 -0.34 3.98
C LEU A 53 -8.83 -1.70 3.34
N ILE A 54 -8.34 -2.67 4.12
CA ILE A 54 -7.97 -3.99 3.58
C ILE A 54 -9.20 -4.73 3.03
N THR A 55 -10.35 -4.64 3.71
CA THR A 55 -11.60 -5.24 3.22
C THR A 55 -12.02 -4.62 1.89
N ARG A 56 -11.93 -3.29 1.77
CA ARG A 56 -12.24 -2.59 0.52
C ARG A 56 -11.28 -2.99 -0.61
N LEU A 57 -9.98 -3.00 -0.34
CA LEU A 57 -8.95 -3.45 -1.29
C LEU A 57 -9.15 -4.91 -1.71
N TYR A 58 -9.61 -5.77 -0.80
CA TYR A 58 -9.94 -7.15 -1.11
C TYR A 58 -11.07 -7.23 -2.14
N HIS A 59 -12.20 -6.56 -1.91
CA HIS A 59 -13.31 -6.56 -2.87
C HIS A 59 -12.91 -5.96 -4.21
N GLU A 60 -12.26 -4.80 -4.20
CA GLU A 60 -11.83 -4.13 -5.43
C GLU A 60 -10.79 -4.98 -6.20
N SER A 61 -9.93 -5.74 -5.50
CA SER A 61 -9.00 -6.65 -6.16
C SER A 61 -9.70 -7.81 -6.88
N ILE A 62 -10.79 -8.34 -6.32
CA ILE A 62 -11.61 -9.38 -6.96
C ILE A 62 -12.30 -8.82 -8.19
N ASP A 63 -12.90 -7.64 -8.06
CA ASP A 63 -13.62 -6.98 -9.15
C ASP A 63 -12.69 -6.66 -10.34
N ALA A 64 -11.42 -6.36 -10.05
CA ALA A 64 -10.37 -6.16 -11.05
C ALA A 64 -9.74 -7.46 -11.58
N GLY A 65 -10.17 -8.64 -11.09
CA GLY A 65 -9.71 -9.95 -11.57
C GLY A 65 -8.35 -10.39 -11.03
N HIS A 66 -7.89 -9.86 -9.89
CA HIS A 66 -6.65 -10.29 -9.27
C HIS A 66 -6.75 -11.68 -8.63
N ASP A 67 -5.63 -12.40 -8.62
CA ASP A 67 -5.50 -13.68 -7.91
C ASP A 67 -5.36 -13.45 -6.39
N LEU A 68 -6.38 -13.86 -5.64
CA LEU A 68 -6.39 -13.77 -4.17
C LEU A 68 -5.31 -14.60 -3.48
N GLY A 69 -4.73 -15.60 -4.16
CA GLY A 69 -3.63 -16.41 -3.63
C GLY A 69 -2.40 -15.58 -3.26
N ASN A 70 -2.27 -14.37 -3.82
CA ASN A 70 -1.17 -13.45 -3.54
C ASN A 70 -1.59 -12.16 -2.80
N PHE A 71 -2.78 -12.13 -2.18
CA PHE A 71 -3.35 -10.90 -1.62
C PHE A 71 -2.43 -10.19 -0.60
N THR A 72 -1.72 -10.92 0.25
CA THR A 72 -0.75 -10.31 1.18
C THR A 72 0.41 -9.64 0.42
N SER A 73 0.87 -10.23 -0.68
CA SER A 73 1.89 -9.61 -1.54
C SER A 73 1.34 -8.36 -2.23
N PHE A 74 0.09 -8.39 -2.69
CA PHE A 74 -0.60 -7.22 -3.22
C PHE A 74 -0.64 -6.06 -2.20
N LEU A 75 -0.95 -6.33 -0.93
CA LEU A 75 -0.92 -5.31 0.13
C LEU A 75 0.47 -4.68 0.33
N ARG A 76 1.54 -5.48 0.31
CA ARG A 76 2.92 -4.96 0.37
C ARG A 76 3.24 -4.07 -0.81
N VAL A 77 2.82 -4.47 -2.02
CA VAL A 77 3.00 -3.67 -3.24
C VAL A 77 2.20 -2.36 -3.17
N CYS A 78 0.97 -2.37 -2.64
CA CYS A 78 0.19 -1.16 -2.41
C CYS A 78 0.92 -0.16 -1.51
N ALA A 79 1.47 -0.64 -0.39
CA ALA A 79 2.24 0.19 0.53
C ALA A 79 3.51 0.78 -0.12
N LEU A 80 4.27 -0.03 -0.87
CA LEU A 80 5.44 0.48 -1.59
C LEU A 80 5.07 1.45 -2.70
N ARG A 81 4.00 1.18 -3.46
CA ARG A 81 3.51 2.06 -4.53
C ARG A 81 3.05 3.40 -3.95
N TYR A 82 2.37 3.38 -2.81
CA TYR A 82 1.99 4.61 -2.10
C TYR A 82 3.22 5.48 -1.78
N GLN A 83 4.27 4.91 -1.20
CA GLN A 83 5.52 5.62 -0.93
C GLN A 83 6.22 6.10 -2.21
N ALA A 84 6.25 5.27 -3.26
CA ALA A 84 6.84 5.64 -4.54
C ALA A 84 6.12 6.84 -5.19
N LEU A 85 4.79 6.85 -5.15
CA LEU A 85 3.98 7.96 -5.66
C LEU A 85 4.13 9.23 -4.82
N GLN A 86 4.42 9.11 -3.53
CA GLN A 86 4.82 10.28 -2.73
C GLN A 86 6.16 10.85 -3.19
N LEU A 87 7.14 10.00 -3.51
CA LEU A 87 8.46 10.42 -3.99
C LEU A 87 8.39 11.10 -5.36
N THR A 88 7.46 10.70 -6.22
CA THR A 88 7.23 11.36 -7.53
C THR A 88 6.34 12.60 -7.44
N GLY A 89 5.76 12.88 -6.27
CA GLY A 89 4.83 14.00 -6.05
C GLY A 89 3.42 13.75 -6.57
N ASP A 90 3.13 12.54 -7.05
CA ASP A 90 1.79 12.14 -7.51
C ASP A 90 0.81 11.97 -6.34
N ILE A 91 1.31 11.59 -5.17
CA ILE A 91 0.58 11.61 -3.90
C ILE A 91 1.20 12.65 -2.98
N PRO A 92 0.45 13.62 -2.43
CA PRO A 92 0.98 14.54 -1.44
C PRO A 92 1.47 13.81 -0.18
N THR A 93 2.61 14.24 0.36
CA THR A 93 3.13 13.76 1.65
C THR A 93 2.35 14.29 2.85
N GLN A 94 1.50 15.31 2.65
CA GLN A 94 0.62 15.85 3.67
C GLN A 94 -0.58 14.93 3.90
N HIS A 95 -0.76 14.47 5.14
CA HIS A 95 -1.85 13.58 5.55
C HIS A 95 -3.25 14.21 5.50
N GLY A 96 -3.35 15.53 5.30
CA GLY A 96 -4.63 16.25 5.24
C GLY A 96 -5.38 16.11 3.92
N VAL A 97 -4.79 15.50 2.90
CA VAL A 97 -5.43 15.26 1.60
C VAL A 97 -5.87 13.79 1.51
N PRO A 98 -7.18 13.49 1.42
CA PRO A 98 -7.64 12.12 1.22
C PRO A 98 -7.17 11.55 -0.12
N ILE A 99 -6.72 10.29 -0.11
CA ILE A 99 -6.28 9.55 -1.30
C ILE A 99 -7.42 9.42 -2.31
N ALA A 100 -8.64 9.21 -1.83
CA ALA A 100 -9.82 9.12 -2.68
C ALA A 100 -10.13 10.38 -3.51
N THR A 101 -9.51 11.53 -3.22
CA THR A 101 -9.71 12.78 -3.97
C THR A 101 -8.67 13.01 -5.08
N LEU A 102 -7.68 12.13 -5.19
CA LEU A 102 -6.60 12.26 -6.18
C LEU A 102 -7.06 11.84 -7.57
N ASP A 103 -6.45 12.44 -8.60
CA ASP A 103 -6.67 12.08 -10.01
C ASP A 103 -5.97 10.75 -10.35
N ALA A 104 -6.62 9.65 -10.00
CA ALA A 104 -6.10 8.30 -10.21
C ALA A 104 -5.83 7.99 -11.70
N GLU A 105 -6.73 8.42 -12.59
CA GLU A 105 -6.59 8.22 -14.04
C GLU A 105 -5.36 8.96 -14.57
N GLY A 106 -5.18 10.23 -14.18
CA GLY A 106 -4.01 11.00 -14.55
C GLY A 106 -2.71 10.40 -14.04
N ILE A 107 -2.69 9.88 -12.80
CA ILE A 107 -1.53 9.20 -12.22
C ILE A 107 -1.18 7.94 -13.04
N LEU A 108 -2.15 7.06 -13.28
CA LEU A 108 -1.96 5.82 -14.04
C LEU A 108 -1.54 6.08 -15.49
N ALA A 109 -2.09 7.12 -16.13
CA ALA A 109 -1.71 7.54 -17.47
C ALA A 109 -0.26 8.03 -17.54
N ARG A 110 0.24 8.71 -16.50
CA ARG A 110 1.65 9.12 -16.40
C ARG A 110 2.58 7.93 -16.24
N GLU A 111 2.21 6.94 -15.44
CA GLU A 111 2.99 5.70 -15.25
C GLU A 111 3.06 4.85 -16.52
N SER A 112 1.99 4.84 -17.31
CA SER A 112 1.88 4.07 -18.57
C SER A 112 2.68 4.67 -19.73
N ARG A 113 3.13 5.93 -19.63
CA ARG A 113 4.00 6.53 -20.64
C ARG A 113 5.39 5.89 -20.55
N PRO A 114 5.93 5.31 -21.64
CA PRO A 114 7.28 4.77 -21.62
C PRO A 114 8.24 5.88 -21.20
N LYS A 115 9.01 5.66 -20.13
CA LYS A 115 10.09 6.56 -19.70
C LYS A 115 11.09 6.68 -20.85
N ARG A 116 10.92 7.69 -21.70
CA ARG A 116 11.81 7.97 -22.82
C ARG A 116 13.14 8.45 -22.22
N ASN A 117 14.13 7.56 -22.20
CA ASN A 117 15.54 7.78 -21.85
C ASN A 117 15.84 8.24 -20.41
N GLN A 118 16.20 7.28 -19.57
CA GLN A 118 17.39 7.42 -18.73
C GLN A 118 18.35 6.30 -19.11
N MET A 119 19.05 6.47 -20.23
CA MET A 119 20.35 5.84 -20.43
C MET A 119 21.31 6.51 -19.46
N HIS A 120 21.79 5.78 -18.45
CA HIS A 120 23.13 5.94 -17.87
C HIS A 120 23.67 4.54 -17.64
#